data_AF-A0A6J7GLH9-F1
#
_entry.id   AF-A0A6J7GLH9-F1
#
_cell.length_a   1.000
_cell.length_b   1.000
_cell.length_c   1.000
_cell.angle_alpha   90.00
_cell.angle_beta   90.00
_cell.angle_gamma   90.00
#
_symmetry.space_group_name_H-M   'P 1'
#
loop_
_entity.id
_entity.type
_entity.pdbx_description
1 polymer ?
#
loop_
_entity_poly.entity_id
_entity_poly.type
_entity_poly.pdbx_seq_one_letter_code
_entity_poly.pdbx_strand_id
1 'polypeptide(L)' 'MCAPNADGTITLDFNRAYLPPCAFNYNFNCPMPPEQNRFPFPVEAGEKNVLNKAGELLH' A
#
# COMPACT_ATOMS: atom_id res chain seq x y z
N MET A 1 3.69 -7.57 15.59
CA MET A 1 2.92 -8.51 14.75
C MET A 1 1.52 -8.58 15.33
N CYS A 2 0.48 -8.50 14.50
CA CYS A 2 -0.91 -8.62 14.96
C CYS A 2 -1.23 -10.12 15.09
N ALA A 3 -1.68 -10.56 16.26
CA ALA A 3 -2.12 -11.93 16.46
C ALA A 3 -3.51 -12.12 15.85
N PRO A 4 -3.85 -13.32 15.33
CA PRO A 4 -5.22 -13.63 14.96
C PRO A 4 -6.18 -13.47 16.14
N ASN A 5 -7.44 -13.16 15.82
CA ASN A 5 -8.55 -13.18 16.76
C ASN A 5 -8.79 -14.62 17.26
N ALA A 6 -9.56 -14.77 18.35
CA ALA A 6 -9.86 -16.08 18.94
C ALA A 6 -10.60 -17.03 17.98
N ASP A 7 -11.31 -16.49 16.98
CA ASP A 7 -11.99 -17.23 15.92
C ASP A 7 -11.10 -17.54 14.70
N GLY A 8 -9.81 -17.18 14.76
CA GLY A 8 -8.82 -17.39 13.70
C GLY A 8 -8.81 -16.30 12.62
N THR A 9 -9.66 -15.26 12.72
CA THR A 9 -9.69 -14.16 11.75
C THR A 9 -8.57 -13.14 11.99
N ILE A 10 -8.26 -12.31 10.99
CA ILE A 10 -7.36 -11.16 11.11
C ILE A 10 -8.09 -9.92 10.62
N THR A 11 -7.91 -8.80 11.32
CA THR A 11 -8.36 -7.49 10.84
C THR A 11 -7.36 -6.95 9.82
N LEU A 12 -7.80 -6.80 8.57
CA LEU A 12 -7.05 -6.11 7.53
C LEU A 12 -7.49 -4.65 7.45
N ASP A 13 -6.65 -3.73 7.94
CA ASP A 13 -6.95 -2.29 7.99
C ASP A 13 -6.26 -1.53 6.85
N PHE A 14 -7.01 -1.21 5.79
CA PHE A 14 -6.51 -0.45 4.65
C PHE A 14 -6.20 1.02 4.97
N ASN A 15 -6.69 1.58 6.09
CA ASN A 15 -6.34 2.95 6.48
C ASN A 15 -4.86 3.09 6.86
N ARG A 16 -4.19 1.97 7.14
CA ARG A 16 -2.77 1.90 7.49
C ARG A 16 -1.89 1.42 6.34
N ALA A 17 -2.44 1.30 5.13
CA ALA A 17 -1.65 1.03 3.95
C ALA A 17 -0.69 2.20 3.67
N TYR A 18 0.56 1.88 3.39
CA TYR A 18 1.63 2.85 3.17
C TYR A 18 2.35 2.55 1.85
N LEU A 19 2.99 3.58 1.30
CA LEU A 19 3.79 3.50 0.09
C LEU A 19 5.22 3.04 0.45
N PRO A 20 5.76 2.00 -0.23
CA PRO A 20 7.12 1.55 0.01
C PRO A 20 8.14 2.62 -0.42
N PRO A 21 9.41 2.55 0.05
CA PRO A 21 10.45 3.52 -0.29
C PRO A 21 10.65 3.77 -1.80
N CYS A 22 10.40 2.76 -2.64
CA CYS A 22 10.50 2.90 -4.08
C CYS A 22 9.49 3.90 -4.68
N ALA A 23 8.38 4.18 -4.00
CA ALA A 23 7.44 5.22 -4.39
C ALA A 23 8.05 6.64 -4.29
N PHE A 24 9.11 6.82 -3.49
CA PHE A 24 9.74 8.12 -3.26
C PHE A 24 11.10 8.26 -3.95
N ASN A 25 11.74 7.14 -4.33
CA ASN A 25 13.10 7.16 -4.86
C ASN A 25 13.37 5.95 -5.78
N TYR A 26 13.79 6.25 -7.01
CA TYR A 26 14.08 5.26 -8.06
C TYR A 26 15.27 4.33 -7.77
N ASN A 27 16.07 4.60 -6.74
CA ASN A 27 17.18 3.74 -6.33
C ASN A 27 16.72 2.50 -5.54
N PHE A 28 15.43 2.39 -5.19
CA PHE A 28 14.88 1.22 -4.51
C PHE A 28 14.05 0.36 -5.46
N ASN A 29 14.22 -0.96 -5.36
CA ASN A 29 13.42 -1.91 -6.12
C ASN A 29 11.99 -1.99 -5.57
N CYS A 30 10.99 -1.92 -6.45
CA CYS A 30 9.61 -2.12 -6.05
C CYS A 30 9.26 -3.61 -5.92
N PRO A 31 8.61 -4.03 -4.82
CA PRO A 31 8.04 -5.37 -4.73
C PRO A 31 6.81 -5.45 -5.63
N MET A 32 6.83 -6.36 -6.59
CA MET A 32 5.66 -6.62 -7.44
C MET A 32 4.72 -7.60 -6.73
N PRO A 33 3.48 -7.21 -6.40
CA PRO A 33 2.52 -8.12 -5.80
C PRO A 33 2.07 -9.18 -6.82
N PRO A 34 1.82 -10.43 -6.37
CA PRO A 34 1.25 -11.46 -7.22
C PRO A 34 -0.19 -11.11 -7.63
N GLU A 35 -0.71 -11.72 -8.68
CA GLU A 35 -2.05 -11.42 -9.22
C GLU A 35 -3.17 -11.65 -8.20
N GLN A 36 -3.02 -12.65 -7.34
CA GLN A 36 -3.98 -13.00 -6.29
C GLN A 36 -4.18 -11.88 -5.26
N ASN A 37 -3.26 -10.90 -5.19
CA ASN A 37 -3.36 -9.76 -4.29
C ASN A 37 -4.05 -8.54 -4.92
N ARG A 38 -4.69 -8.70 -6.09
CA ARG A 38 -5.48 -7.64 -6.73
C ARG A 38 -6.94 -7.73 -6.29
N PHE A 39 -7.42 -6.68 -5.62
CA PHE A 39 -8.83 -6.57 -5.28
C PHE A 39 -9.66 -6.15 -6.51
N PRO A 40 -10.87 -6.70 -6.71
CA PRO A 40 -11.74 -6.34 -7.83
C PRO A 40 -12.51 -5.03 -7.61
N PHE A 41 -12.21 -4.30 -6.53
CA PHE A 41 -12.86 -3.06 -6.12
C PHE A 41 -11.81 -2.03 -5.69
N PRO A 42 -12.13 -0.72 -5.76
CA PRO A 42 -11.22 0.33 -5.32
C PRO A 42 -11.06 0.34 -3.80
N VAL A 43 -9.84 0.61 -3.34
CA VAL A 43 -9.51 0.92 -1.94
C VAL A 43 -9.21 2.41 -1.87
N GLU A 44 -10.09 3.20 -1.25
CA GLU A 44 -9.98 4.66 -1.19
C GLU A 44 -9.26 5.19 0.06
N ALA A 45 -8.70 4.28 0.86
CA ALA A 45 -8.05 4.54 2.15
C ALA A 45 -6.52 4.41 2.06
N GLY A 46 -5.83 4.91 3.09
CA GLY A 46 -4.37 4.85 3.21
C GLY A 46 -3.64 5.93 2.42
N GLU A 47 -2.33 5.77 2.28
CA GLU A 47 -1.50 6.66 1.45
C GLU A 47 -1.85 6.50 -0.03
N LYS A 48 -1.89 7.62 -0.77
CA LYS A 48 -2.33 7.68 -2.17
C LYS A 48 -1.15 7.91 -3.11
N ASN A 49 -1.07 9.08 -3.75
CA ASN A 49 -0.03 9.38 -4.70
C ASN A 49 1.10 10.18 -4.07
N VAL A 50 2.34 9.86 -4.41
CA VAL A 50 3.49 10.70 -4.09
C VAL A 50 3.49 11.89 -5.03
N LEU A 51 3.62 13.09 -4.47
CA LEU A 51 3.74 14.33 -5.22
C LEU A 51 5.18 14.84 -5.18
N ASN A 52 5.62 15.44 -6.28
CA ASN A 52 6.88 16.17 -6.33
C ASN A 52 6.74 17.54 -5.64
N LYS A 53 7.83 18.31 -5.56
CA LYS A 53 7.82 19.64 -4.90
C LYS A 53 6.89 20.66 -5.58
N ALA A 54 6.55 20.47 -6.86
CA ALA A 54 5.61 21.30 -7.59
C ALA A 54 4.15 20.86 -7.40
N GLY A 55 3.90 19.76 -6.68
CA GLY A 55 2.56 19.21 -6.46
C GLY A 55 2.07 18.29 -7.58
N GLU A 56 2.94 17.92 -8.52
CA GLU A 56 2.62 17.00 -9.62
C GLU A 56 2.89 15.56 -9.20
N LEU A 57 2.28 14.59 -9.88
CA LEU A 57 2.51 13.17 -9.60
C LEU A 57 3.99 12.81 -9.85
N LEU A 58 4.60 12.09 -8.91
CA LEU A 58 5.98 11.61 -9.04
C LEU A 58 6.10 10.39 -9.99
N HIS A 59 4.99 9.71 -10.29
CA HIS A 59 4.87 8.56 -11.21
C HIS A 59 3.57 8.59 -11.99
#